data_AF-A0AAE7NYZ3-F1
#
_entry.id   AF-A0AAE7NYZ3-F1
#
_cell.length_a   1.000
_cell.length_b   1.000
_cell.length_c   1.000
_cell.angle_alpha   90.00
_cell.angle_beta   90.00
_cell.angle_gamma   90.00
#
_symmetry.space_group_name_H-M   'P 1'
#
loop_
_entity.id
_entity.type
_entity.pdbx_description
1 polymer ?
#
loop_
_entity_poly.entity_id
_entity_poly.type
_entity_poly.pdbx_seq_one_letter_code
_entity_poly.pdbx_strand_id
1 'polypeptide(L)'
;MRRQTSTSGVAPAGSSRSLRLDPLSLPVRFDAHDPRADGYTRQIELHRERVVLRRAVRGMQMAINVRVSDFVGVALRGNDEAQALVLVHRDPSLSVPLQVSADGEELNEAWAIWSELFALPQLDEGARKPAARRRRANAIRTRRPKFLMRRRAGVARELPVHLGEHEIIARN
;
A
#
# COMPACT_ATOMS: atom_id res chain seq x y z
N MET A 1 -0.56 21.84 9.70
CA MET A 1 0.18 21.16 8.60
C MET A 1 -0.42 19.76 8.45
N ARG A 2 -1.41 19.62 7.55
CA ARG A 2 -2.29 18.45 7.46
C ARG A 2 -1.63 17.44 6.51
N ARG A 3 -1.17 16.28 7.03
CA ARG A 3 -0.66 15.19 6.21
C ARG A 3 -1.86 14.36 5.74
N GLN A 4 -2.18 14.48 4.46
CA GLN A 4 -3.06 13.53 3.77
C GLN A 4 -2.29 12.21 3.65
N THR A 5 -2.66 11.22 4.46
CA THR A 5 -2.48 9.81 4.11
C THR A 5 -3.66 9.43 3.25
N SER A 6 -3.39 8.99 2.02
CA SER A 6 -4.39 8.30 1.20
C SER A 6 -4.74 6.99 1.90
N THR A 7 -5.79 7.04 2.72
CA THR A 7 -6.51 5.85 3.16
C THR A 7 -7.05 5.19 1.91
N SER A 8 -6.42 4.11 1.46
CA SER A 8 -7.03 3.19 0.50
C SER A 8 -8.13 2.44 1.24
N GLY A 9 -9.27 3.11 1.39
CA GLY A 9 -10.51 2.53 1.86
C GLY A 9 -11.34 2.00 0.71
N VAL A 10 -12.15 1.00 1.07
CA VAL A 10 -13.30 0.45 0.34
C VAL A 10 -12.96 -0.65 -0.67
N ALA A 11 -13.10 -1.89 -0.20
CA ALA A 11 -13.45 -3.02 -1.05
C ALA A 11 -14.93 -2.91 -1.49
N PRO A 12 -15.30 -3.40 -2.68
CA PRO A 12 -16.63 -3.24 -3.27
C PRO A 12 -17.67 -4.15 -2.61
N ALA A 13 -18.96 -3.81 -2.81
CA ALA A 13 -20.10 -4.49 -2.23
C ALA A 13 -20.15 -5.99 -2.61
N GLY A 14 -19.93 -6.85 -1.61
CA GLY A 14 -20.08 -8.30 -1.74
C GLY A 14 -19.76 -9.00 -0.43
N SER A 15 -20.79 -9.29 0.36
CA SER A 15 -20.75 -9.98 1.66
C SER A 15 -19.92 -9.28 2.74
N SER A 16 -20.54 -9.02 3.89
CA SER A 16 -20.03 -8.28 5.05
C SER A 16 -18.85 -8.95 5.79
N ARG A 17 -18.04 -9.76 5.11
CA ARG A 17 -16.89 -10.45 5.68
C ARG A 17 -15.60 -9.82 5.16
N SER A 18 -14.78 -9.33 6.07
CA SER A 18 -13.40 -8.94 5.79
C SER A 18 -12.64 -10.12 5.16
N LEU A 19 -11.68 -9.83 4.28
CA LEU A 19 -10.87 -10.86 3.63
C LEU A 19 -10.19 -11.75 4.69
N ARG A 20 -10.41 -13.06 4.65
CA ARG A 20 -9.74 -14.04 5.52
C ARG A 20 -9.48 -15.32 4.74
N LEU A 21 -8.22 -15.58 4.43
CA LEU A 21 -7.78 -16.79 3.75
C LEU A 21 -7.40 -17.87 4.78
N ASP A 22 -7.79 -19.11 4.53
CA ASP A 22 -7.38 -20.25 5.35
C ASP A 22 -6.02 -20.80 4.84
N PRO A 23 -4.95 -20.77 5.66
CA PRO A 23 -3.61 -21.28 5.29
C PRO A 23 -3.61 -22.75 4.87
N LEU A 24 -4.54 -23.56 5.38
CA LEU A 24 -4.59 -25.00 5.09
C LEU A 24 -5.29 -25.30 3.75
N SER A 25 -6.06 -24.34 3.23
CA SER A 25 -6.85 -24.47 2.00
C SER A 25 -6.08 -24.18 0.71
N LEU A 26 -4.76 -23.96 0.78
CA LEU A 26 -3.95 -23.69 -0.41
C LEU A 26 -3.99 -24.86 -1.42
N PRO A 27 -4.15 -24.58 -2.73
CA PRO A 27 -4.14 -23.25 -3.34
C PRO A 27 -5.48 -22.51 -3.28
N VAL A 28 -5.43 -21.18 -3.14
CA VAL A 28 -6.62 -20.31 -3.13
C VAL A 28 -6.57 -19.26 -4.23
N ARG A 29 -7.74 -18.89 -4.76
CA ARG A 29 -7.90 -17.85 -5.77
C ARG A 29 -8.91 -16.81 -5.30
N PHE A 30 -8.55 -15.54 -5.41
CA PHE A 30 -9.40 -14.43 -5.00
C PHE A 30 -9.00 -13.15 -5.73
N ASP A 31 -9.91 -12.17 -5.73
CA ASP A 31 -9.66 -10.86 -6.31
C ASP A 31 -9.26 -9.87 -5.21
N ALA A 32 -8.31 -8.99 -5.53
CA ALA A 32 -7.80 -7.98 -4.62
C ALA A 32 -7.70 -6.63 -5.32
N HIS A 33 -7.84 -5.55 -4.54
CA HIS A 33 -7.69 -4.21 -5.05
C HIS A 33 -6.25 -3.96 -5.57
N ASP A 34 -6.13 -3.40 -6.78
CA ASP A 34 -4.87 -2.97 -7.38
C ASP A 34 -5.06 -1.58 -8.02
N PRO A 35 -4.49 -0.51 -7.44
CA PRO A 35 -4.66 0.84 -7.97
C PRO A 35 -4.00 1.05 -9.35
N ARG A 36 -3.15 0.11 -9.80
CA ARG A 36 -2.50 0.17 -11.11
C ARG A 36 -3.25 -0.60 -12.19
N ALA A 37 -4.14 -1.51 -11.80
CA ALA A 37 -4.87 -2.35 -12.75
C ALA A 37 -6.06 -1.60 -13.35
N ASP A 38 -6.37 -1.92 -14.60
CA ASP A 38 -7.62 -1.53 -15.23
C ASP A 38 -8.77 -2.14 -14.43
N GLY A 39 -9.76 -1.34 -14.07
CA GLY A 39 -10.86 -1.77 -13.19
C GLY A 39 -10.46 -1.94 -11.72
N TYR A 40 -9.27 -1.48 -11.31
CA TYR A 40 -8.82 -1.45 -9.90
C TYR A 40 -8.76 -2.81 -9.21
N THR A 41 -8.75 -3.90 -9.97
CA THR A 41 -8.76 -5.26 -9.45
C THR A 41 -7.67 -6.10 -10.11
N ARG A 42 -7.08 -7.00 -9.33
CA ARG A 42 -6.19 -8.04 -9.82
C ARG A 42 -6.64 -9.36 -9.22
N GLN A 43 -6.48 -10.41 -10.00
CA GLN A 43 -6.74 -11.75 -9.53
C GLN A 43 -5.45 -12.38 -9.02
N ILE A 44 -5.54 -12.99 -7.85
CA ILE A 44 -4.42 -13.63 -7.18
C ILE A 44 -4.71 -15.12 -7.06
N GLU A 45 -3.72 -15.93 -7.39
CA GLU A 45 -3.69 -17.37 -7.14
C GLU A 45 -2.50 -17.63 -6.22
N LEU A 46 -2.78 -17.98 -4.97
CA LEU A 46 -1.79 -18.21 -3.94
C LEU A 46 -1.59 -19.72 -3.78
N HIS A 47 -0.38 -20.19 -4.04
CA HIS A 47 0.06 -21.56 -3.77
C HIS A 47 1.06 -21.56 -2.61
N ARG A 48 1.45 -22.75 -2.14
CA ARG A 48 2.47 -22.92 -1.09
C ARG A 48 3.84 -22.38 -1.50
N GLU A 49 4.22 -22.52 -2.77
CA GLU A 49 5.57 -22.16 -3.25
C GLU A 49 5.60 -20.94 -4.18
N ARG A 50 4.45 -20.52 -4.69
CA ARG A 50 4.36 -19.44 -5.70
C ARG A 50 3.06 -18.65 -5.61
N VAL A 51 3.11 -17.43 -6.10
CA VAL A 51 1.98 -16.52 -6.28
C VAL A 51 1.85 -16.21 -7.76
N VAL A 52 0.66 -16.37 -8.32
CA VAL A 52 0.32 -15.90 -9.66
C VAL A 52 -0.62 -14.71 -9.57
N LEU A 53 -0.23 -13.61 -10.18
CA LEU A 53 -0.99 -12.37 -10.26
C LEU A 53 -1.41 -12.12 -11.70
N ARG A 54 -2.71 -11.96 -11.94
CA ARG A 54 -3.28 -11.62 -13.25
C ARG A 54 -3.95 -10.26 -13.18
N ARG A 55 -3.57 -9.34 -14.06
CA ARG A 55 -4.18 -8.00 -14.18
C ARG A 55 -4.10 -7.48 -15.60
N ALA A 56 -4.91 -6.47 -15.92
CA ALA A 56 -4.74 -5.66 -17.11
C ALA A 56 -4.22 -4.27 -16.72
N VAL A 57 -3.33 -3.68 -17.53
CA VAL A 57 -2.86 -2.30 -17.35
C VAL A 57 -2.84 -1.62 -18.71
N ARG A 58 -3.65 -0.56 -18.89
CA ARG A 58 -3.81 0.16 -20.17
C ARG A 58 -4.19 -0.78 -21.33
N GLY A 59 -5.09 -1.73 -21.08
CA GLY A 59 -5.54 -2.74 -22.04
C GLY A 59 -4.58 -3.92 -22.22
N MET A 60 -3.38 -3.88 -21.63
CA MET A 60 -2.44 -4.99 -21.71
C MET A 60 -2.67 -5.99 -20.57
N GLN A 61 -3.15 -7.19 -20.91
CA GLN A 61 -3.27 -8.30 -19.98
C GLN A 61 -1.89 -8.90 -19.68
N MET A 62 -1.62 -9.15 -18.40
CA MET A 62 -0.36 -9.75 -17.95
C MET A 62 -0.59 -10.73 -16.80
N ALA A 63 0.27 -11.75 -16.76
CA ALA A 63 0.37 -12.70 -15.67
C ALA A 63 1.80 -12.68 -15.10
N ILE A 64 1.93 -12.50 -13.80
CA ILE A 64 3.21 -12.40 -13.09
C ILE A 64 3.29 -13.59 -12.14
N ASN A 65 4.35 -14.39 -12.25
CA ASN A 65 4.59 -15.54 -11.37
C ASN A 65 5.80 -15.23 -10.48
N VAL A 66 5.59 -15.26 -9.16
CA VAL A 66 6.60 -14.92 -8.15
C VAL A 66 6.73 -16.09 -7.19
N ARG A 67 7.94 -16.51 -6.86
CA ARG A 67 8.12 -17.53 -5.82
C ARG A 67 7.82 -16.94 -4.45
N VAL A 68 7.26 -17.73 -3.55
CA VAL A 68 7.06 -17.33 -2.16
C VAL A 68 8.38 -16.93 -1.49
N SER A 69 9.49 -17.60 -1.82
CA SER A 69 10.82 -17.27 -1.31
C SER A 69 11.37 -15.90 -1.75
N ASP A 70 10.79 -15.27 -2.76
CA ASP A 70 11.19 -13.92 -3.20
C ASP A 70 10.49 -12.81 -2.37
N PHE A 71 9.52 -13.17 -1.53
CA PHE A 71 8.89 -12.25 -0.60
C PHE A 71 9.81 -11.96 0.60
N VAL A 72 9.65 -10.78 1.18
CA VAL A 72 10.46 -10.30 2.30
C VAL A 72 10.05 -10.98 3.61
N GLY A 73 8.76 -11.28 3.75
CA GLY A 73 8.18 -11.82 4.98
C GLY A 73 6.68 -11.58 5.06
N VAL A 74 6.09 -11.95 6.19
CA VAL A 74 4.68 -11.66 6.51
C VAL A 74 4.65 -10.52 7.51
N ALA A 75 3.80 -9.52 7.29
CA ALA A 75 3.73 -8.33 8.14
C ALA A 75 2.29 -7.98 8.50
N LEU A 76 2.10 -7.37 9.66
CA LEU A 76 0.89 -6.63 10.01
C LEU A 76 0.98 -5.20 9.46
N ARG A 77 -0.11 -4.73 8.85
CA ARG A 77 -0.29 -3.36 8.34
C ARG A 77 -1.61 -2.80 8.81
N GLY A 78 -1.63 -1.53 9.17
CA GLY A 78 -2.87 -0.83 9.51
C GLY A 78 -2.71 0.00 10.78
N ASN A 79 -3.84 0.34 11.37
CA ASN A 79 -3.95 1.02 12.66
C ASN A 79 -4.81 0.17 13.62
N ASP A 80 -5.00 0.65 14.85
CA ASP A 80 -5.75 -0.07 15.89
C ASP A 80 -7.22 -0.36 15.51
N GLU A 81 -7.78 0.34 14.52
CA GLU A 81 -9.17 0.15 14.07
C GLU A 81 -9.31 -0.93 12.99
N ALA A 82 -8.30 -1.09 12.13
CA ALA A 82 -8.30 -2.09 11.06
C ALA A 82 -6.87 -2.52 10.74
N GLN A 83 -6.53 -3.73 11.14
CA GLN A 83 -5.25 -4.36 10.85
C GLN A 83 -5.41 -5.43 9.75
N ALA A 84 -4.38 -5.55 8.93
CA ALA A 84 -4.31 -6.45 7.79
C ALA A 84 -2.99 -7.21 7.82
N LEU A 85 -3.08 -8.53 7.73
CA LEU A 85 -1.94 -9.41 7.51
C LEU A 85 -1.61 -9.45 6.01
N VAL A 86 -0.36 -9.22 5.67
CA VAL A 86 0.11 -9.09 4.29
C VAL A 86 1.38 -9.90 4.08
N LEU A 87 1.41 -10.69 3.01
CA LEU A 87 2.62 -11.27 2.47
C LEU A 87 3.38 -10.18 1.69
N VAL A 88 4.49 -9.72 2.23
CA VAL A 88 5.17 -8.51 1.77
C VAL A 88 6.22 -8.82 0.71
N HIS A 89 6.07 -8.23 -0.48
CA HIS A 89 7.09 -8.23 -1.51
C HIS A 89 7.89 -6.91 -1.52
N ARG A 90 9.10 -6.92 -2.07
CA ARG A 90 9.92 -5.69 -2.21
C ARG A 90 9.26 -4.64 -3.10
N ASP A 91 8.58 -5.08 -4.15
CA ASP A 91 7.65 -4.27 -4.95
C ASP A 91 6.26 -4.28 -4.29
N PRO A 92 5.76 -3.13 -3.80
CA PRO A 92 4.45 -3.04 -3.15
C PRO A 92 3.29 -3.50 -4.02
N SER A 93 3.42 -3.43 -5.35
CA SER A 93 2.37 -3.86 -6.28
C SER A 93 2.28 -5.38 -6.44
N LEU A 94 3.16 -6.14 -5.78
CA LEU A 94 3.15 -7.60 -5.73
C LEU A 94 2.86 -8.16 -4.33
N SER A 95 2.83 -7.32 -3.29
CA SER A 95 2.43 -7.76 -1.94
C SER A 95 1.00 -8.28 -1.94
N VAL A 96 0.71 -9.35 -1.19
CA VAL A 96 -0.59 -10.05 -1.21
C VAL A 96 -1.28 -9.92 0.15
N PRO A 97 -2.53 -9.43 0.22
CA PRO A 97 -3.28 -9.43 1.47
C PRO A 97 -3.74 -10.86 1.81
N LEU A 98 -3.59 -11.25 3.07
CA LEU A 98 -3.92 -12.60 3.57
C LEU A 98 -5.16 -12.60 4.46
N GLN A 99 -5.24 -11.63 5.38
CA GLN A 99 -6.34 -11.51 6.34
C GLN A 99 -6.53 -10.06 6.75
N VAL A 100 -7.77 -9.66 7.03
CA VAL A 100 -8.15 -8.36 7.60
C VAL A 100 -9.07 -8.64 8.79
N SER A 101 -8.66 -8.17 9.98
CA SER A 101 -9.44 -8.33 11.21
C SER A 101 -9.22 -7.12 12.12
N ALA A 102 -10.17 -6.89 13.02
CA ALA A 102 -10.03 -5.96 14.14
C ALA A 102 -9.53 -6.69 15.41
N ASP A 103 -9.55 -8.02 15.41
CA ASP A 103 -9.04 -8.84 16.50
C ASP A 103 -7.54 -9.08 16.33
N GLY A 104 -6.75 -8.46 17.23
CA GLY A 104 -5.29 -8.56 17.22
C GLY A 104 -4.77 -9.96 17.57
N GLU A 105 -5.46 -10.71 18.42
CA GLU A 105 -5.04 -12.07 18.80
C GLU A 105 -5.19 -13.02 17.60
N GLU A 106 -6.35 -12.95 16.93
CA GLU A 106 -6.60 -13.72 15.70
C GLU A 106 -5.56 -13.41 14.61
N LEU A 107 -5.17 -12.14 14.48
CA LEU A 107 -4.14 -11.70 13.55
C LEU A 107 -2.75 -12.21 13.92
N ASN A 108 -2.39 -12.22 15.21
CA ASN A 108 -1.11 -12.72 15.69
C ASN A 108 -0.98 -14.24 15.48
N GLU A 109 -2.03 -15.00 15.75
CA GLU A 109 -2.09 -16.44 15.46
C GLU A 109 -1.93 -16.71 13.97
N ALA A 110 -2.72 -16.02 13.12
CA ALA A 110 -2.62 -16.13 11.68
C ALA A 110 -1.22 -15.75 11.18
N TRP A 111 -0.60 -14.73 11.77
CA TRP A 111 0.74 -14.30 11.43
C TRP A 111 1.78 -15.40 11.65
N ALA A 112 1.73 -16.11 12.79
CA ALA A 112 2.59 -17.25 13.06
C ALA A 112 2.39 -18.38 12.04
N ILE A 113 1.14 -18.76 11.79
CA ILE A 113 0.79 -19.85 10.87
C ILE A 113 1.27 -19.55 9.45
N TRP A 114 1.01 -18.34 8.95
CA TRP A 114 1.42 -17.95 7.60
C TRP A 114 2.95 -17.87 7.46
N SER A 115 3.64 -17.36 8.48
CA SER A 115 5.10 -17.32 8.50
C SER A 115 5.73 -18.71 8.50
N GLU A 116 5.20 -19.63 9.29
CA GLU A 116 5.64 -21.03 9.32
C GLU A 116 5.36 -21.73 7.99
N LEU A 117 4.13 -21.62 7.48
CA LEU A 117 3.70 -22.27 6.23
C LEU A 117 4.57 -21.89 5.03
N PHE A 118 5.00 -20.63 4.95
CA PHE A 118 5.83 -20.12 3.87
C PHE A 118 7.33 -20.15 4.18
N ALA A 119 7.73 -20.56 5.38
CA ALA A 119 9.11 -20.46 5.88
C ALA A 119 9.69 -19.03 5.73
N LEU A 120 8.89 -18.03 6.07
CA LEU A 120 9.21 -16.61 5.93
C LEU A 120 9.15 -15.88 7.28
N PRO A 121 10.04 -14.90 7.52
CA PRO A 121 10.09 -14.19 8.79
C PRO A 121 8.84 -13.34 9.03
N GLN A 122 8.49 -13.19 10.31
CA GLN A 122 7.55 -12.18 10.78
C GLN A 122 8.22 -10.81 10.76
N LEU A 123 7.62 -9.85 10.07
CA LEU A 123 8.12 -8.48 9.93
C LEU A 123 7.28 -7.49 10.73
N ASP A 124 7.93 -6.75 11.63
CA ASP A 124 7.35 -5.55 12.23
C ASP A 124 7.54 -4.36 11.28
N GLU A 125 6.53 -4.06 10.46
CA GLU A 125 6.55 -2.90 9.56
C GLU A 125 6.35 -1.56 10.30
N GLY A 126 5.83 -1.57 11.53
CA GLY A 126 5.73 -0.36 12.36
C GLY A 126 7.09 0.25 12.68
N ALA A 127 8.14 -0.59 12.70
CA ALA A 127 9.52 -0.18 12.92
C ALA A 127 10.28 0.23 11.63
N ARG A 128 9.66 0.19 10.45
CA ARG A 128 10.37 0.45 9.18
C ARG A 128 10.75 1.92 9.07
N LYS A 129 11.96 2.25 9.54
CA LYS A 129 12.57 3.57 9.36
C LYS A 129 12.52 3.91 7.87
N PRO A 130 11.98 5.08 7.48
CA PRO A 130 11.89 5.45 6.08
C PRO A 130 13.27 5.34 5.46
N ALA A 131 13.34 4.65 4.31
CA ALA A 131 14.61 4.46 3.60
C ALA A 131 15.31 5.82 3.49
N ALA A 132 16.55 5.90 3.96
CA ALA A 132 17.28 7.15 4.01
C ALA A 132 17.19 7.80 2.63
N ARG A 133 16.55 8.98 2.57
CA ARG A 133 16.36 9.71 1.31
C ARG A 133 17.73 9.85 0.68
N ARG A 134 17.98 9.12 -0.41
CA ARG A 134 19.24 9.20 -1.17
C ARG A 134 19.48 10.68 -1.42
N ARG A 135 20.45 11.28 -0.72
CA ARG A 135 20.83 12.67 -0.98
C ARG A 135 21.23 12.69 -2.44
N ARG A 136 20.38 13.27 -3.29
CA ARG A 136 20.73 13.50 -4.69
C ARG A 136 21.99 14.35 -4.62
N ALA A 137 23.13 13.75 -4.96
CA ALA A 137 24.37 14.47 -5.14
C ALA A 137 24.16 15.34 -6.38
N ASN A 138 23.61 16.53 -6.18
CA ASN A 138 23.54 17.51 -7.24
C ASN A 138 24.99 17.84 -7.59
N ALA A 139 25.51 17.32 -8.69
CA ALA A 139 26.86 17.60 -9.20
C ALA A 139 27.11 19.11 -9.42
N ILE A 140 26.03 19.90 -9.41
CA ILE A 140 26.02 21.36 -9.55
C ILE A 140 26.13 22.07 -8.19
N ARG A 141 26.08 21.36 -7.04
CA ARG A 141 26.13 21.98 -5.70
C ARG A 141 27.41 22.78 -5.45
N THR A 142 28.53 22.36 -6.04
CA THR A 142 29.83 23.05 -5.94
C THR A 142 30.03 24.12 -7.02
N ARG A 143 29.14 24.19 -8.04
CA ARG A 143 29.26 25.18 -9.10
C ARG A 143 28.77 26.52 -8.59
N ARG A 144 29.57 27.57 -8.80
CA ARG A 144 29.16 28.95 -8.54
C ARG A 144 28.01 29.33 -9.48
N PRO A 145 26.84 29.75 -8.96
CA PRO A 145 25.75 30.23 -9.81
C PRO A 145 26.23 31.43 -10.62
N LYS A 146 26.10 31.37 -11.96
CA LYS A 146 26.46 32.52 -12.84
C LYS A 146 25.45 33.66 -12.75
N PHE A 147 24.24 33.38 -12.27
CA PHE A 147 23.17 34.35 -12.11
C PHE A 147 22.43 34.07 -10.80
N LEU A 148 22.64 34.92 -9.80
CA LEU A 148 21.79 34.97 -8.62
C LEU A 148 20.57 35.81 -9.00
N MET A 149 19.57 35.20 -9.63
CA MET A 149 18.25 35.84 -9.64
C MET A 149 17.82 35.95 -8.18
N ARG A 150 17.85 37.17 -7.62
CA ARG A 150 17.16 37.46 -6.37
C ARG A 150 15.72 37.02 -6.60
N ARG A 151 15.27 36.01 -5.86
CA ARG A 151 13.82 35.76 -5.75
C ARG A 151 13.23 37.08 -5.26
N ARG A 152 12.47 37.75 -6.11
CA ARG A 152 11.66 38.89 -5.69
C ARG A 152 10.72 38.33 -4.62
N ALA A 153 10.76 38.90 -3.41
CA ALA A 153 9.75 38.57 -2.42
C ALA A 153 8.39 38.83 -3.07
N GLY A 154 7.53 37.81 -3.13
CA GLY A 154 6.15 38.02 -3.55
C GLY A 154 5.56 39.07 -2.62
N VAL A 155 4.90 40.09 -3.19
CA VAL A 155 4.12 41.02 -2.38
C VAL A 155 2.98 40.21 -1.78
N ALA A 156 2.94 40.11 -0.46
CA ALA A 156 1.76 39.60 0.23
C ALA A 156 0.63 40.61 -0.06
N ARG A 157 -0.22 40.28 -1.02
CA ARG A 157 -1.49 40.97 -1.18
C ARG A 157 -2.43 40.41 -0.13
N GLU A 158 -3.19 41.28 0.52
CA GLU A 158 -4.34 40.84 1.29
C GLU A 158 -5.24 40.04 0.34
N LEU A 159 -5.35 38.75 0.59
CA LEU A 159 -6.34 37.93 -0.08
C LEU A 159 -7.68 38.31 0.53
N PRO A 160 -8.74 38.54 -0.27
CA PRO A 160 -10.06 38.77 0.28
C PRO A 160 -10.42 37.57 1.16
N VAL A 161 -10.58 37.82 2.45
CA VAL A 161 -11.07 36.83 3.42
C VAL A 161 -12.59 36.89 3.34
N HIS A 162 -13.17 35.91 2.66
CA HIS A 162 -14.60 35.77 2.55
C HIS A 162 -15.15 35.24 3.89
N LEU A 163 -15.68 36.14 4.73
CA LEU A 163 -16.36 35.81 5.98
C LEU A 163 -17.88 35.76 5.72
N GLY A 164 -18.52 34.64 6.06
CA GLY A 164 -19.97 34.48 5.95
C GLY A 164 -20.48 33.81 4.67
N GLU A 165 -19.59 33.31 3.81
CA GLU A 165 -20.00 32.48 2.68
C GLU A 165 -20.40 31.07 3.16
N HIS A 166 -21.53 30.58 2.64
CA HIS A 166 -21.99 29.22 2.91
C HIS A 166 -21.25 28.25 1.98
N GLU A 167 -20.50 27.32 2.57
CA GLU A 167 -19.82 26.26 1.85
C GLU A 167 -20.85 25.40 1.08
N ILE A 168 -20.79 25.42 -0.26
CA ILE A 168 -21.63 24.56 -1.10
C ILE A 168 -21.01 23.16 -1.10
N ILE A 169 -21.40 22.35 -0.12
CA ILE A 169 -21.04 20.93 -0.08
C ILE A 169 -22.05 20.17 -0.93
N ALA A 170 -21.60 19.56 -2.02
CA ALA A 170 -22.41 18.57 -2.73
C ALA A 170 -22.61 17.36 -1.83
N ARG A 171 -23.80 17.22 -1.25
CA ARG A 171 -24.21 16.03 -0.51
C ARG A 171 -24.94 15.10 -1.50
N ASN A 172 -24.34 13.94 -1.78
CA ASN A 172 -25.03 12.77 -2.33
C ASN A 172 -25.63 11.97 -1.18
#